data_AF-A0A933BQS6-F1
#
_entry.id   AF-A0A933BQS6-F1
#
_cell.length_a   1.000
_cell.length_b   1.000
_cell.length_c   1.000
_cell.angle_alpha   90.00
_cell.angle_beta   90.00
_cell.angle_gamma   90.00
#
_symmetry.space_group_name_H-M   'P 1'
#
loop_
_entity.id
_entity.type
_entity.pdbx_description
1 polymer ?
#
loop_
_entity_poly.entity_id
_entity_poly.type
_entity_poly.pdbx_seq_one_letter_code
_entity_poly.pdbx_strand_id
1 'polypeptide(L)' 'MAKDQFNIEMEDISGFRIERSGDYEAWEPLSHEELSKELLGLPEEKLKAFFGALRNGSTFKLKDHYYRIEAA' A
#
# COMPACT_ATOMS: atom_id res chain seq x y z
N MET A 1 -15.43 -2.86 9.58
CA MET A 1 -14.31 -3.80 9.64
C MET A 1 -14.33 -4.63 8.37
N ALA A 2 -13.40 -4.37 7.43
CA ALA A 2 -13.30 -5.16 6.22
C ALA A 2 -12.37 -6.36 6.50
N LYS A 3 -12.71 -7.55 6.01
CA LYS A 3 -11.96 -8.79 6.23
C LYS A 3 -11.32 -9.25 4.93
N ASP A 4 -10.14 -9.85 4.99
CA ASP A 4 -9.50 -10.43 3.80
C ASP A 4 -10.14 -11.77 3.39
N GLN A 5 -9.62 -12.40 2.32
CA GLN A 5 -10.11 -13.73 1.86
C GLN A 5 -9.86 -14.88 2.84
N PHE A 6 -9.03 -14.67 3.85
CA PHE A 6 -8.73 -15.61 4.92
C PHE A 6 -9.53 -15.29 6.20
N ASN A 7 -10.50 -14.37 6.10
CA ASN A 7 -11.37 -13.93 7.19
C ASN A 7 -10.62 -13.25 8.35
N ILE A 8 -9.41 -12.74 8.08
CA ILE A 8 -8.61 -11.95 9.01
C ILE A 8 -9.16 -10.52 8.98
N GLU A 9 -9.36 -9.92 10.15
CA GLU A 9 -9.72 -8.51 10.25
C GLU A 9 -8.60 -7.66 9.66
N MET A 10 -8.90 -6.89 8.60
CA MET A 10 -7.92 -5.97 8.03
C MET A 10 -7.73 -4.83 9.02
N GLU A 11 -6.57 -4.78 9.68
CA GLU A 11 -6.15 -3.63 10.47
C GLU A 11 -6.16 -2.39 9.56
N ASP A 12 -6.75 -1.31 10.08
CA ASP A 12 -6.82 -0.06 9.36
C ASP A 12 -5.41 0.51 9.19
N ILE A 13 -4.92 0.53 7.94
CA ILE A 13 -3.60 1.08 7.65
C ILE A 13 -3.62 2.61 7.51
N SER A 14 -4.76 3.27 7.76
CA SER A 14 -4.90 4.74 7.70
C SER A 14 -3.97 5.47 8.67
N GLY A 15 -3.47 4.78 9.70
CA GLY A 15 -2.49 5.31 10.65
C GLY A 15 -1.04 5.35 10.14
N PHE A 16 -0.73 4.66 9.03
CA PHE A 16 0.62 4.60 8.48
C PHE A 16 0.82 5.63 7.38
N ARG A 17 1.97 6.30 7.40
CA ARG A 17 2.41 7.13 6.29
C ARG A 17 2.95 6.23 5.19
N ILE A 18 2.37 6.35 4.00
CA ILE A 18 2.83 5.63 2.82
C ILE A 18 3.74 6.54 2.02
N GLU A 19 4.85 6.00 1.57
CA GLU A 19 5.75 6.67 0.64
C GLU A 19 5.76 5.93 -0.69
N ARG A 20 6.04 6.67 -1.76
CA ARG A 20 6.33 6.08 -3.08
C ARG A 20 7.71 6.48 -3.57
N SER A 21 8.24 5.67 -4.47
CA SER A 21 9.50 5.92 -5.16
C SER A 21 9.43 5.43 -6.60
N GLY A 22 10.02 6.17 -7.55
CA GLY A 22 10.15 5.73 -8.95
C GLY A 22 11.41 4.88 -9.19
N ASP A 23 12.46 5.11 -8.41
CA ASP A 23 13.81 4.57 -8.61
C ASP A 23 14.34 3.74 -7.43
N TYR A 24 13.56 3.65 -6.35
CA TYR A 24 13.93 3.03 -5.07
C TYR A 24 15.01 3.81 -4.28
N GLU A 25 15.50 4.94 -4.80
CA GLU A 25 16.53 5.78 -4.17
C GLU A 25 15.91 6.94 -3.39
N ALA A 26 14.93 7.62 -3.98
CA ALA A 26 14.21 8.73 -3.37
C ALA A 26 12.77 8.34 -3.04
N TRP A 27 12.35 8.56 -1.79
CA TRP A 27 11.01 8.26 -1.31
C TRP A 27 10.28 9.55 -0.97
N GLU A 28 9.06 9.67 -1.49
CA GLU A 28 8.21 10.84 -1.28
C GLU A 28 6.93 10.42 -0.57
N PRO A 29 6.47 11.19 0.43
CA PRO A 29 5.22 10.92 1.11
C PRO A 29 4.06 11.01 0.12
N LEU A 30 3.13 10.06 0.23
CA LEU A 30 1.96 9.96 -0.63
C LEU A 30 0.70 10.23 0.19
N SER A 31 -0.16 11.13 -0.29
CA SER A 31 -1.43 11.38 0.38
C SER A 31 -2.41 10.21 0.20
N HIS A 32 -3.36 10.07 1.14
CA HIS A 32 -4.42 9.05 1.04
C HIS A 32 -5.26 9.19 -0.24
N GLU A 33 -5.48 10.42 -0.72
CA GLU A 33 -6.23 10.67 -1.96
C GLU A 33 -5.46 10.19 -3.19
N GLU A 34 -4.15 10.45 -3.26
CA GLU A 34 -3.30 10.00 -4.35
C GLU A 34 -3.17 8.47 -4.34
N LEU A 35 -2.96 7.87 -3.16
CA LEU A 35 -2.94 6.42 -3.01
C LEU A 35 -4.26 5.80 -3.47
N SER A 36 -5.40 6.39 -3.07
CA SER A 36 -6.72 5.89 -3.48
C SER A 36 -6.91 5.91 -4.99
N LYS A 37 -6.40 6.93 -5.69
CA LYS A 37 -6.41 7.00 -7.16
C LYS A 37 -5.54 5.92 -7.79
N GLU A 38 -4.38 5.61 -7.21
CA GLU A 38 -3.49 4.55 -7.72
C GLU A 38 -4.07 3.15 -7.53
N LEU A 39 -4.81 2.95 -6.44
CA LEU A 39 -5.49 1.70 -6.12
C LEU A 39 -6.84 1.54 -6.84
N LEU A 40 -7.40 2.63 -7.37
CA LEU A 40 -8.68 2.61 -8.07
C LEU A 40 -8.61 1.71 -9.32
N GLY A 41 -9.55 0.77 -9.42
CA GLY A 41 -9.64 -0.15 -10.55
C GLY A 41 -8.66 -1.33 -10.50
N LEU A 42 -7.90 -1.50 -9.41
CA LEU A 42 -7.14 -2.72 -9.21
C LEU A 42 -8.06 -3.89 -8.82
N PRO A 43 -7.77 -5.12 -9.29
CA PRO A 43 -8.46 -6.32 -8.82
C PRO A 43 -8.28 -6.50 -7.31
N GLU A 44 -9.30 -7.05 -6.66
CA GLU A 44 -9.30 -7.28 -5.21
C GLU A 44 -8.08 -8.09 -4.73
N GLU A 45 -7.67 -9.11 -5.48
CA GLU A 45 -6.48 -9.91 -5.17
C GLU A 45 -5.19 -9.06 -5.14
N LYS A 46 -5.09 -8.09 -6.04
CA LYS A 46 -3.94 -7.20 -6.13
C LYS A 46 -3.94 -6.17 -5.00
N LEU A 47 -5.12 -5.69 -4.60
CA LEU A 47 -5.29 -4.86 -3.41
C LEU A 47 -4.87 -5.62 -2.14
N LYS A 48 -5.30 -6.88 -2.00
CA LYS A 48 -4.90 -7.74 -0.87
C LYS A 48 -3.38 -7.93 -0.83
N ALA A 49 -2.76 -8.21 -1.97
CA ALA A 49 -1.30 -8.36 -2.06
C ALA A 49 -0.56 -7.06 -1.72
N PHE A 50 -1.07 -5.91 -2.19
CA PHE A 50 -0.52 -4.59 -1.89
C PHE A 50 -0.53 -4.30 -0.39
N PHE A 51 -1.70 -4.38 0.25
CA PHE A 51 -1.83 -4.11 1.68
C PHE A 51 -1.07 -5.14 2.53
N GLY A 52 -1.07 -6.41 2.13
CA GLY A 52 -0.31 -7.46 2.81
C GLY A 52 1.20 -7.21 2.78
N ALA A 53 1.76 -6.79 1.65
CA ALA A 53 3.17 -6.46 1.54
C ALA A 53 3.54 -5.24 2.41
N LEU A 54 2.75 -4.17 2.34
CA LEU A 54 2.96 -2.98 3.14
C LEU A 54 2.91 -3.30 4.65
N ARG A 55 1.92 -4.08 5.09
CA ARG A 55 1.80 -4.51 6.50
C ARG A 55 3.04 -5.24 7.01
N ASN A 56 3.68 -6.02 6.16
CA ASN A 56 4.90 -6.76 6.52
C ASN A 56 6.16 -5.89 6.45
N GLY A 57 6.03 -4.56 6.29
CA GLY A 57 7.15 -3.64 6.12
C GLY A 57 7.87 -3.80 4.79
N SER A 58 7.29 -4.55 3.85
CA SER A 58 7.89 -4.81 2.55
C SER A 58 7.47 -3.74 1.53
N THR A 59 8.32 -3.54 0.53
CA THR A 59 7.99 -2.66 -0.59
C THR A 59 7.14 -3.39 -1.62
N PHE A 60 6.14 -2.73 -2.19
CA PHE A 60 5.31 -3.28 -3.25
C PHE A 60 5.43 -2.44 -4.52
N LYS A 61 5.67 -3.09 -5.67
CA LYS A 61 5.70 -2.39 -6.96
C LYS A 61 4.31 -2.36 -7.59
N LEU A 62 3.82 -1.16 -7.89
CA LEU A 62 2.59 -0.95 -8.64
C LEU A 62 2.87 0.00 -9.82
N LYS A 63 2.66 -0.53 -11.04
CA LYS A 63 2.99 0.16 -12.30
C LYS A 63 4.48 0.58 -12.28
N ASP A 64 4.74 1.87 -12.38
CA ASP A 64 6.07 2.47 -12.46
C ASP A 64 6.63 2.92 -11.10
N HIS A 65 5.88 2.70 -10.02
CA HIS A 65 6.27 3.15 -8.67
C HIS A 65 6.36 1.98 -7.69
N TYR A 66 7.24 2.14 -6.71
CA TYR A 66 7.35 1.32 -5.51
C TYR A 66 6.66 2.04 -4.37
N TYR A 67 6.03 1.28 -3.48
CA TYR A 67 5.28 1.79 -2.34
C TYR A 67 5.77 1.09 -1.07
N ARG A 68 5.86 1.83 0.03
CA ARG A 68 6.20 1.28 1.35
C ARG A 68 5.54 2.08 2.47
N ILE A 69 5.50 1.49 3.66
CA ILE A 69 5.25 2.26 4.88
C ILE A 69 6.54 3.01 5.24
N GLU A 70 6.44 4.31 5.50
CA GLU A 70 7.51 5.10 6.09
C GLU A 70 7.94 4.43 7.40
N ALA A 71 9.19 3.97 7.48
CA ALA A 71 9.72 3.45 8.72
C ALA A 71 9.83 4.62 9.72
N ALA A 72 9.07 4.53 10.81
CA ALA A 72 9.09 5.52 11.90
C ALA A 72 10.47 5.63 12.56
#